data_AF-A0A962RM73-F1
#
_entry.id   AF-A0A962RM73-F1
#
_cell.length_a   1.000
_cell.length_b   1.000
_cell.length_c   1.000
_cell.angle_alpha   90.00
_cell.angle_beta   90.00
_cell.angle_gamma   90.00
#
_symmetry.space_group_name_H-M   'P 1'
#
loop_
_entity.id
_entity.type
_entity.pdbx_description
1 polymer ?
#
loop_
_entity_poly.entity_id
_entity_poly.type
_entity_poly.pdbx_seq_one_letter_code
_entity_poly.pdbx_strand_id
1 'polypeptide(L)'
;MSCARRRIAQHHAGLNGFTPEQVFTGRYIEVATARQRALNAQYQRYPMRFVWGAPQVKLPPQQVAINPTPLDPIGVDADRVNFPTLTAAGARTGKSSSTLS
;
A
#
# COMPACT_ATOMS: atom_id res chain seq x y z
N MET A 1 -17.12 29.43 -9.07
CA MET A 1 -17.30 27.96 -9.07
C MET A 1 -15.93 27.33 -8.84
N SER A 2 -15.67 26.83 -7.64
CA SER A 2 -14.34 26.31 -7.25
C SER A 2 -14.26 24.82 -7.51
N CYS A 3 -13.34 24.39 -8.40
CA CYS A 3 -13.03 22.99 -8.64
C CYS A 3 -12.06 22.51 -7.55
N ALA A 4 -12.57 21.80 -6.54
CA ALA A 4 -11.75 21.17 -5.53
C ALA A 4 -11.06 19.92 -6.12
N ARG A 5 -9.87 20.11 -6.70
CA ARG A 5 -9.01 19.00 -7.12
C ARG A 5 -8.48 18.30 -5.87
N ARG A 6 -9.12 17.19 -5.47
CA ARG A 6 -8.66 16.34 -4.36
C ARG A 6 -7.29 15.79 -4.73
N ARG A 7 -6.22 16.35 -4.16
CA ARG A 7 -4.86 15.84 -4.27
C ARG A 7 -4.83 14.50 -3.54
N ILE A 8 -4.78 13.38 -4.26
CA ILE A 8 -4.55 12.07 -3.66
C ILE A 8 -3.08 12.05 -3.23
N ALA A 9 -2.82 12.22 -1.94
CA ALA A 9 -1.49 12.10 -1.38
C ALA A 9 -1.08 10.62 -1.41
N GLN A 10 -0.41 10.20 -2.50
CA GLN A 10 0.15 8.85 -2.62
C GLN A 10 1.41 8.78 -1.76
N HIS A 11 1.22 8.67 -0.45
CA HIS A 11 2.27 8.26 0.46
C HIS A 11 2.50 6.77 0.25
N HIS A 12 3.44 6.39 -0.63
CA HIS A 12 3.91 5.02 -0.67
C HIS A 12 4.53 4.70 0.69
N ALA A 13 3.78 4.00 1.54
CA ALA A 13 4.32 3.46 2.78
C ALA A 13 5.35 2.39 2.38
N GLY A 14 6.64 2.72 2.47
CA GLY A 14 7.71 1.77 2.20
C GLY A 14 7.85 0.74 3.31
N LEU A 15 8.48 -0.39 3.01
CA LEU A 15 8.82 -1.43 3.99
C LEU A 15 10.06 -1.09 4.81
N ASN A 16 10.38 0.19 5.05
CA ASN A 16 11.55 0.65 5.81
C ASN A 16 12.89 0.00 5.40
N GLY A 17 13.08 -0.25 4.10
CA GLY A 17 14.30 -0.87 3.56
C GLY A 17 14.40 -2.39 3.78
N PHE A 18 13.28 -3.05 4.10
CA PHE A 18 13.12 -4.51 4.02
C PHE A 18 12.54 -4.90 2.65
N THR A 19 12.88 -6.09 2.18
CA THR A 19 12.28 -6.62 0.95
C THR A 19 10.90 -7.22 1.22
N PRO A 20 10.01 -7.28 0.23
CA PRO A 20 8.72 -7.96 0.38
C PRO A 20 8.85 -9.40 0.87
N GLU A 21 9.86 -10.13 0.37
CA GLU A 21 10.15 -11.50 0.82
C GLU A 21 10.50 -11.56 2.30
N GLN A 22 11.38 -10.68 2.79
CA GLN A 22 11.78 -10.65 4.20
C GLN A 22 10.61 -10.35 5.14
N VAL A 23 9.68 -9.51 4.70
CA VAL A 23 8.46 -9.20 5.47
C VAL A 23 7.50 -10.40 5.43
N PHE A 24 7.30 -10.99 4.25
CA PHE A 24 6.41 -12.13 4.07
C PHE A 24 6.85 -13.38 4.85
N THR A 25 8.15 -13.67 4.89
CA THR A 25 8.70 -14.82 5.61
C THR A 25 8.98 -14.56 7.09
N GLY A 26 8.82 -13.33 7.57
CA GLY A 26 9.18 -12.92 8.94
C GLY A 26 10.67 -12.72 9.19
N ARG A 27 11.52 -12.99 8.19
CA ARG A 27 12.99 -12.85 8.27
C ARG A 27 13.46 -11.42 8.56
N TYR A 28 12.60 -10.43 8.36
CA TYR A 28 12.90 -9.03 8.70
C TYR A 28 13.32 -8.84 10.17
N ILE A 29 12.90 -9.71 11.09
CA ILE A 29 13.27 -9.65 12.51
C ILE A 29 14.76 -9.94 12.71
N GLU A 30 15.27 -10.97 12.06
CA GLU A 30 16.69 -11.34 12.11
C GLU A 30 17.55 -10.23 11.48
N VAL A 31 17.11 -9.73 10.32
CA VAL A 31 17.76 -8.63 9.62
C VAL A 31 17.76 -7.35 10.46
N ALA A 32 16.65 -7.03 11.13
CA ALA A 32 16.55 -5.88 12.03
C ALA A 32 17.51 -6.01 13.22
N THR A 33 17.59 -7.20 13.81
CA THR A 33 18.49 -7.50 14.93
C THR A 33 19.96 -7.31 14.51
N ALA A 34 20.34 -7.85 13.36
CA ALA A 34 21.69 -7.68 12.82
C ALA A 34 22.02 -6.20 12.54
N ARG A 35 21.08 -5.47 11.93
CA ARG A 35 21.23 -4.02 11.68
C ARG A 35 21.36 -3.23 12.98
N GLN A 36 20.57 -3.54 14.01
CA GLN A 36 20.64 -2.83 15.29
C GLN A 36 21.98 -3.08 15.99
N ARG A 37 22.52 -4.30 15.93
CA ARG A 37 23.86 -4.60 16.46
C ARG A 37 24.94 -3.75 15.81
N ALA A 38 24.90 -3.60 14.48
CA ALA A 38 25.85 -2.76 13.75
C ALA A 38 25.72 -1.27 14.14
N LEU A 39 24.49 -0.78 14.26
CA LEU A 39 24.21 0.59 14.72
C LEU A 39 24.75 0.84 16.14
N ASN A 40 24.51 -0.10 17.05
CA ASN A 40 25.00 -0.02 18.43
C ASN A 40 26.54 0.00 18.48
N ALA A 41 27.21 -0.88 17.72
CA ALA A 41 28.67 -0.91 17.65
C ALA A 41 29.25 0.41 17.13
N GLN A 42 28.62 1.00 16.11
CA GLN A 42 29.07 2.28 15.56
C GLN A 42 28.82 3.44 16.54
N TYR A 43 27.68 3.43 17.24
CA TYR A 43 27.38 4.43 18.28
C TYR A 43 28.39 4.37 19.43
N GLN A 44 28.75 3.17 19.89
CA GLN A 44 29.78 2.98 20.92
C GLN A 44 31.14 3.53 20.49
N ARG A 45 31.51 3.36 19.21
CA ARG A 45 32.80 3.82 18.70
C ARG A 45 32.84 5.35 18.47
N TYR A 46 31.74 5.94 18.03
CA TYR A 46 31.69 7.36 17.63
C TYR A 46 30.39 8.05 18.07
N PRO A 47 30.13 8.20 19.38
CA PRO A 47 28.86 8.74 19.88
C PRO A 47 28.61 10.18 19.42
N MET A 48 29.67 10.99 19.27
CA MET A 48 29.60 12.38 18.82
C MET A 48 29.01 12.55 17.40
N ARG A 49 29.00 11.49 16.58
CA ARG A 49 28.41 11.54 15.23
C ARG A 49 26.89 11.47 15.25
N PHE A 50 26.28 11.16 16.38
CA PHE A 50 24.86 10.95 16.53
C PHE A 50 24.27 11.99 17.49
N VAL A 51 23.88 13.15 16.94
CA VAL A 51 23.38 14.32 17.69
C VAL A 51 22.14 14.01 18.53
N TRP A 52 21.33 13.03 18.11
CA TRP A 52 20.09 12.61 18.78
C TRP A 52 20.19 11.26 19.49
N GLY A 53 21.40 10.84 19.87
CA GLY A 53 21.63 9.61 20.61
C GLY A 53 21.69 8.36 19.72
N ALA A 54 21.54 7.19 20.34
CA ALA A 54 21.75 5.91 19.67
C ALA A 54 20.71 5.66 18.56
N PRO A 55 21.13 5.43 17.30
CA PRO A 55 20.22 5.19 16.19
C PRO A 55 19.47 3.86 16.35
N GLN A 56 18.19 3.85 15.96
CA GLN A 56 17.30 2.68 16.04
C GLN A 56 16.82 2.25 14.65
N VAL A 57 16.77 0.94 14.41
CA VAL A 57 16.19 0.36 13.19
C VAL A 57 14.68 0.52 13.21
N LYS A 58 14.11 1.08 12.14
CA LYS A 58 12.66 1.15 11.95
C LYS A 58 12.15 -0.17 11.38
N LEU A 59 11.25 -0.84 12.11
CA LEU A 59 10.58 -2.06 11.64
C LEU A 59 9.55 -1.75 10.54
N PRO A 60 9.23 -2.69 9.64
CA PRO A 60 8.19 -2.49 8.64
C PRO A 60 6.84 -2.22 9.33
N PRO A 61 5.97 -1.37 8.76
CA PRO A 61 4.64 -1.13 9.31
C PRO A 61 3.78 -2.40 9.20
N GLN A 62 2.80 -2.53 10.10
CA GLN A 62 1.94 -3.73 10.20
C GLN A 62 1.12 -3.99 8.93
N GLN A 63 0.78 -2.94 8.19
CA GLN A 63 0.08 -3.03 6.92
C GLN A 63 0.63 -1.99 5.94
N VAL A 64 0.81 -2.42 4.70
CA VAL A 64 1.12 -1.55 3.54
C VAL A 64 0.22 -1.96 2.39
N ALA A 65 -0.38 -0.98 1.72
CA ALA A 65 -1.13 -1.19 0.50
C ALA A 65 -0.58 -0.28 -0.60
N ILE A 66 -0.36 -0.85 -1.79
CA ILE A 66 0.01 -0.06 -2.99
C ILE A 66 -1.23 0.70 -3.49
N ASN A 67 -2.38 0.03 -3.49
CA ASN A 67 -3.68 0.57 -3.90
C ASN A 67 -4.69 0.27 -2.79
N PRO A 68 -4.89 1.18 -1.81
CA PRO A 68 -5.90 0.97 -0.80
C PRO A 68 -7.28 0.98 -1.44
N THR A 69 -8.11 -0.02 -1.14
CA THR A 69 -9.54 0.03 -1.49
C THR A 69 -10.20 1.11 -0.63
N PRO A 70 -10.96 2.05 -1.22
CA PRO A 70 -11.74 2.98 -0.43
C PRO A 70 -12.71 2.18 0.47
N LEU A 71 -12.83 2.60 1.74
CA LEU A 71 -13.74 1.98 2.72
C LEU A 71 -15.21 2.06 2.27
N ASP A 72 -15.54 3.10 1.51
CA ASP A 72 -16.80 3.19 0.80
C ASP A 72 -16.63 2.61 -0.60
N PRO A 73 -17.36 1.55 -0.97
CA PRO A 73 -17.52 1.20 -2.36
C PRO A 73 -18.26 2.39 -3.01
N ILE A 74 -17.50 3.31 -3.59
CA ILE A 74 -18.02 4.31 -4.52
C ILE A 74 -18.82 3.49 -5.52
N GLY A 75 -20.14 3.71 -5.54
CA GLY A 75 -21.13 2.83 -6.15
C GLY A 75 -20.57 2.09 -7.35
N VAL A 76 -20.57 0.77 -7.26
CA VAL A 76 -20.22 -0.12 -8.36
C VAL A 76 -21.24 0.08 -9.47
N ASP A 77 -21.09 1.14 -10.25
CA ASP A 77 -21.63 1.26 -11.60
C ASP A 77 -20.86 0.24 -12.46
N ALA A 78 -21.06 -1.04 -12.18
CA ALA A 78 -20.50 -2.18 -12.92
C ALA A 78 -20.91 -2.15 -14.41
N ASP A 79 -21.83 -1.26 -14.76
CA ASP A 79 -22.52 -1.18 -16.04
C ASP A 79 -22.03 -0.04 -16.95
N ARG A 80 -20.97 0.69 -16.58
CA ARG A 80 -20.43 1.83 -17.37
C ARG A 80 -19.05 1.60 -17.98
N VAL A 81 -18.61 0.37 -18.04
CA VAL A 81 -17.42 0.00 -18.80
C VAL A 81 -17.82 -0.19 -20.27
N ASN A 82 -17.37 0.75 -21.13
CA ASN A 82 -17.52 0.62 -22.57
C ASN A 82 -16.60 -0.50 -23.06
N PHE A 83 -17.12 -1.72 -23.09
CA PHE A 83 -16.45 -2.85 -23.73
C PHE A 83 -16.86 -2.91 -25.20
N PRO A 84 -16.09 -2.33 -26.14
CA PRO A 84 -16.42 -2.40 -27.57
C PRO A 84 -16.53 -3.85 -28.07
N THR A 85 -15.84 -4.77 -27.40
CA THR A 85 -15.77 -6.19 -27.78
C THR A 85 -17.01 -7.00 -27.36
N LEU A 86 -17.80 -6.55 -26.37
CA LEU A 86 -19.03 -7.27 -25.97
C LEU A 86 -20.07 -7.26 -27.10
N THR A 87 -20.11 -6.19 -27.89
CA THR A 87 -20.98 -6.07 -29.05
C THR A 87 -20.59 -7.07 -30.15
N ALA A 88 -19.28 -7.30 -30.34
CA ALA A 88 -18.78 -8.29 -31.31
C ALA A 88 -19.01 -9.74 -30.85
N ALA A 89 -19.02 -9.98 -29.53
CA ALA A 89 -19.26 -11.30 -28.93
C ALA A 89 -20.75 -11.64 -28.69
N GLY A 90 -21.68 -10.76 -29.08
CA GLY A 90 -23.13 -11.00 -28.96
C GLY A 90 -23.69 -10.93 -27.53
N ALA A 91 -22.92 -10.46 -26.55
CA ALA A 91 -23.28 -10.47 -25.12
C ALA A 91 -24.22 -9.30 -24.71
N ARG A 92 -25.25 -9.00 -25.51
CA ARG A 92 -26.35 -8.11 -25.10
C ARG A 92 -27.62 -8.91 -24.93
N THR A 93 -27.72 -9.68 -23.85
CA THR A 93 -28.98 -10.34 -23.46
C THR A 93 -29.23 -10.18 -21.97
N GLY A 94 -30.26 -9.41 -21.64
CA GLY A 94 -30.74 -9.26 -20.27
C GLY A 94 -31.55 -7.99 -20.05
N LYS A 95 -32.65 -7.79 -20.79
CA LYS A 95 -33.66 -6.78 -20.43
C LYS A 95 -34.39 -7.32 -19.20
N SER A 96 -34.03 -6.88 -17.99
CA SER A 96 -34.83 -7.13 -16.80
C SER A 96 -36.04 -6.20 -16.81
N SER A 97 -37.10 -6.63 -17.50
CA SER A 97 -38.45 -6.12 -17.25
C SER A 97 -38.88 -6.58 -15.86
N SER A 98 -38.71 -5.70 -14.86
CA SER A 98 -39.34 -5.85 -13.55
C SER A 98 -40.82 -5.47 -13.66
N THR A 99 -41.66 -6.47 -13.90
CA THR A 99 -43.09 -6.46 -13.57
C THR A 99 -43.32 -7.63 -12.64
N LEU A 100 -43.77 -7.34 -11.41
CA LEU A 100 -44.36 -8.20 -10.34
C LEU A 100 -44.12 -7.41 -9.03
N SER A 101 -45.10 -7.03 -8.20
CA SER A 101 -46.53 -7.32 -8.10
C SER A 101 -47.23 -6.15 -7.41
#